data_AF-A0A0F9LUI4-F1
#
_entry.id   AF-A0A0F9LUI4-F1
#
_cell.length_a   1.000
_cell.length_b   1.000
_cell.length_c   1.000
_cell.angle_alpha   90.00
_cell.angle_beta   90.00
_cell.angle_gamma   90.00
#
_symmetry.space_group_name_H-M   'P 1'
#
loop_
_entity.id
_entity.type
_entity.pdbx_description
1 polymer ?
#
loop_
_entity_poly.entity_id
_entity_poly.type
_entity_poly.pdbx_seq_one_letter_code
_entity_poly.pdbx_strand_id
1 'polypeptide(L)'
;MKKIIIIFSIIVVILLILAVVIFAIPMPYTATEEYTEKEPYADTEYYYEKEPYTVQEPYTEQMPYTVDECETEIPTGIADAVGGVIDWITGNEPFQDCNEVTRYQTVTKYRTATKYKDVQKSREVTKYRDVIKTRSVTKYAALYRQWTGKVKWYYKV
;
A
#
# COMPACT_ATOMS: atom_id res chain seq x y z
N MET A 1 62.43 -72.95 -23.54
CA MET A 1 62.51 -71.47 -23.44
C MET A 1 61.43 -70.75 -24.27
N LYS A 2 61.35 -70.91 -25.60
CA LYS A 2 60.33 -70.21 -26.45
C LYS A 2 58.86 -70.37 -25.99
N LYS A 3 58.42 -71.57 -25.59
CA LYS A 3 57.03 -71.81 -25.13
C LYS A 3 56.67 -71.04 -23.85
N ILE A 4 57.61 -70.92 -22.92
CA ILE A 4 57.42 -70.19 -21.65
C ILE A 4 57.29 -68.69 -21.91
N ILE A 5 58.09 -68.16 -22.84
CA ILE A 5 58.05 -66.75 -23.25
C ILE A 5 56.69 -66.43 -23.91
N ILE A 6 56.16 -67.32 -24.75
CA ILE A 6 54.85 -67.14 -25.40
C ILE A 6 53.72 -67.12 -24.37
N ILE A 7 53.72 -68.05 -23.41
CA ILE A 7 52.70 -68.11 -22.35
C ILE A 7 52.76 -66.83 -21.49
N PHE A 8 53.96 -66.38 -21.10
CA PHE A 8 54.13 -65.14 -20.36
C PHE A 8 53.62 -63.92 -21.15
N SER A 9 53.91 -63.86 -22.46
CA SER A 9 53.40 -62.81 -23.34
C SER A 9 51.88 -62.78 -23.39
N ILE A 10 51.21 -63.93 -23.46
CA ILE A 10 49.75 -64.01 -23.49
C ILE A 10 49.16 -63.52 -22.16
N ILE A 11 49.75 -63.91 -21.02
CA ILE A 11 49.30 -63.46 -19.70
C ILE A 11 49.42 -61.94 -19.58
N VAL A 12 50.54 -61.35 -20.02
CA VAL A 12 50.73 -59.90 -20.01
C VAL A 12 49.69 -59.18 -20.87
N VAL A 13 49.39 -59.72 -22.07
CA VAL A 13 48.36 -59.16 -22.96
C VAL A 13 46.97 -59.23 -22.32
N ILE A 14 46.62 -60.35 -21.69
CA ILE A 14 45.33 -60.50 -20.98
C ILE A 14 45.23 -59.50 -19.82
N LEU A 15 46.29 -59.32 -19.05
CA LEU A 15 46.33 -58.34 -17.96
C LEU A 15 46.17 -56.90 -18.48
N LEU A 16 46.81 -56.57 -19.60
CA LEU A 16 46.64 -55.26 -20.24
C LEU A 16 45.20 -55.03 -20.70
N ILE A 17 44.55 -56.02 -21.30
CA ILE A 17 43.15 -55.94 -21.73
C ILE A 17 42.23 -55.74 -20.51
N LEU A 18 42.44 -56.50 -19.43
CA LEU A 18 41.68 -56.34 -18.19
C LEU A 18 41.86 -54.94 -17.59
N ALA A 19 43.08 -54.40 -17.58
CA ALA A 19 43.35 -53.05 -17.11
C ALA A 19 42.60 -51.99 -17.94
N VAL A 20 42.60 -52.13 -19.27
CA VAL A 20 41.86 -51.22 -20.16
C VAL A 20 40.35 -51.31 -19.89
N VAL A 21 39.82 -52.53 -19.70
CA VAL A 21 38.40 -52.73 -19.38
C VAL A 21 38.02 -52.07 -18.05
N ILE A 22 38.83 -52.26 -16.99
CA ILE A 22 38.60 -51.62 -15.69
C ILE A 22 38.61 -50.09 -15.83
N PHE A 23 39.57 -49.53 -16.59
CA PHE A 23 39.66 -48.09 -16.80
C PHE A 23 38.49 -47.50 -17.61
N ALA A 24 37.82 -48.32 -18.42
CA ALA A 24 36.71 -47.91 -19.27
C ALA A 24 35.33 -47.98 -18.59
N ILE A 25 35.16 -48.81 -17.56
CA ILE A 25 33.88 -48.97 -16.86
C ILE A 25 33.57 -47.70 -16.05
N PRO A 26 32.35 -47.13 -16.17
CA PRO A 26 31.95 -45.98 -15.38
C PRO A 26 31.72 -46.37 -13.92
N MET A 27 32.44 -45.71 -13.01
CA MET A 27 32.25 -45.87 -11.56
C MET A 27 31.53 -44.66 -10.96
N PRO A 28 30.75 -44.86 -9.88
CA PRO A 28 30.09 -43.76 -9.19
C PRO A 28 31.11 -42.85 -8.50
N TYR A 29 30.85 -41.55 -8.50
CA TYR A 29 31.58 -40.55 -7.72
C TYR A 29 30.62 -39.50 -7.18
N THR A 30 31.00 -38.88 -6.07
CA THR A 30 30.25 -37.80 -5.43
C THR A 30 30.63 -36.46 -6.04
N ALA A 31 29.64 -35.73 -6.54
CA ALA A 31 29.80 -34.37 -7.03
C ALA A 31 28.86 -33.42 -6.28
N THR A 32 29.23 -32.14 -6.23
CA THR A 32 28.42 -31.08 -5.62
C THR A 32 27.63 -30.38 -6.71
N GLU A 33 26.31 -30.32 -6.56
CA GLU A 33 25.41 -29.55 -7.41
C GLU A 33 24.89 -28.33 -6.64
N GLU A 34 25.09 -27.14 -7.20
CA GLU A 34 24.37 -25.94 -6.82
C GLU A 34 23.04 -25.85 -7.55
N TYR A 35 21.99 -25.51 -6.81
CA TYR A 35 20.66 -25.25 -7.35
C TYR A 35 20.04 -24.04 -6.67
N THR A 36 19.13 -23.38 -7.38
CA THR A 36 18.36 -22.25 -6.85
C THR A 36 17.04 -22.75 -6.27
N GLU A 37 16.78 -22.44 -5.02
CA GLU A 37 15.51 -22.72 -4.35
C GLU A 37 14.83 -21.42 -3.94
N LYS A 38 13.52 -21.32 -4.21
CA LYS A 38 12.72 -20.17 -3.78
C LYS A 38 12.28 -20.38 -2.34
N GLU A 39 12.81 -19.57 -1.44
CA GLU A 39 12.40 -19.59 -0.04
C GLU A 39 11.45 -18.43 0.26
N PRO A 40 10.32 -18.69 0.95
CA PRO A 40 9.41 -17.65 1.39
C PRO A 40 10.03 -16.84 2.53
N TYR A 41 9.81 -15.52 2.53
CA TYR A 41 10.12 -14.64 3.63
C TYR A 41 8.96 -13.67 3.88
N ALA A 42 8.77 -13.29 5.14
CA ALA A 42 7.80 -12.29 5.54
C ALA A 42 8.34 -10.90 5.25
N ASP A 43 7.55 -10.08 4.57
CA ASP A 43 7.82 -8.68 4.31
C ASP A 43 6.63 -7.81 4.72
N THR A 44 6.88 -6.56 5.10
CA THR A 44 5.82 -5.63 5.49
C THR A 44 5.63 -4.57 4.41
N GLU A 45 4.44 -4.55 3.80
CA GLU A 45 4.08 -3.53 2.81
C GLU A 45 3.21 -2.46 3.44
N TYR A 46 3.59 -1.21 3.23
CA TYR A 46 2.83 -0.03 3.68
C TYR A 46 2.00 0.53 2.52
N TYR A 47 0.75 0.87 2.81
CA TYR A 47 -0.15 1.52 1.86
C TYR A 47 -1.01 2.57 2.55
N TYR A 48 -1.55 3.50 1.78
CA TYR A 48 -2.46 4.53 2.29
C TYR A 48 -3.89 4.17 1.94
N GLU A 49 -4.78 4.19 2.93
CA GLU A 49 -6.21 4.03 2.76
C GLU A 49 -6.94 5.30 3.18
N LYS A 50 -7.93 5.71 2.40
CA LYS A 50 -8.74 6.88 2.69
C LYS A 50 -9.83 6.53 3.70
N GLU A 51 -9.71 7.07 4.90
CA GLU A 51 -10.74 6.90 5.93
C GLU A 51 -11.59 8.18 6.05
N PRO A 52 -12.93 8.05 6.05
CA PRO A 52 -13.82 9.18 6.21
C PRO A 52 -13.79 9.68 7.66
N TYR A 53 -13.83 10.99 7.84
CA TYR A 53 -14.06 11.64 9.12
C TYR A 53 -15.07 12.78 8.97
N THR A 54 -15.82 13.05 10.03
CA THR A 54 -16.83 14.10 10.06
C THR A 54 -16.22 15.39 10.63
N VAL A 55 -16.51 16.51 9.97
CA VAL A 55 -16.14 17.85 10.43
C VAL A 55 -17.38 18.74 10.37
N GLN A 56 -17.55 19.60 11.37
CA GLN A 56 -18.56 20.65 11.35
C GLN A 56 -17.97 21.90 10.68
N GLU A 57 -18.56 22.33 9.56
CA GLU A 57 -18.17 23.55 8.88
C GLU A 57 -19.20 24.64 9.16
N PRO A 58 -18.78 25.82 9.67
CA PRO A 58 -19.68 26.95 9.79
C PRO A 58 -20.00 27.52 8.41
N TYR A 59 -21.25 27.90 8.18
CA TYR A 59 -21.68 28.67 7.03
C TYR A 59 -22.65 29.77 7.46
N THR A 60 -22.65 30.88 6.72
CA THR A 60 -23.51 32.03 6.97
C THR A 60 -24.74 31.96 6.09
N GLU A 61 -25.91 32.11 6.68
CA GLU A 61 -27.20 32.17 5.97
C GLU A 61 -27.92 33.46 6.34
N GLN A 62 -28.43 34.18 5.34
CA GLN A 62 -29.27 35.35 5.57
C GLN A 62 -30.69 34.88 5.83
N MET A 63 -31.22 35.17 7.02
CA MET A 63 -32.58 34.84 7.39
C MET A 63 -33.39 36.14 7.49
N PRO A 64 -34.56 36.25 6.82
CA PRO A 64 -35.42 37.40 6.97
C PRO A 64 -36.07 37.39 8.35
N TYR A 65 -36.25 38.56 8.93
CA TYR A 65 -37.09 38.78 10.10
C TYR A 65 -37.89 40.07 9.91
N THR A 66 -39.09 40.09 10.47
CA THR A 66 -39.96 41.26 10.45
C THR A 66 -39.72 42.09 11.72
N VAL A 67 -39.64 43.40 11.54
CA VAL A 67 -39.62 44.36 12.64
C VAL A 67 -40.64 45.44 12.35
N ASP A 68 -41.41 45.79 13.39
CA ASP A 68 -42.34 46.91 13.33
C ASP A 68 -41.56 48.18 13.59
N GLU A 69 -41.44 49.02 12.57
CA GLU A 69 -40.85 50.35 12.69
C GLU A 69 -41.99 51.35 12.79
N CYS A 70 -42.11 51.96 13.95
CA CYS A 70 -43.15 52.94 14.23
C CYS A 70 -42.55 54.33 14.28
N GLU A 71 -42.98 55.20 13.39
CA GLU A 71 -42.63 56.61 13.43
C GLU A 71 -43.71 57.37 14.19
N THR A 72 -43.26 58.23 15.11
CA THR A 72 -44.16 59.17 15.79
C THR A 72 -43.99 60.51 15.11
N GLU A 73 -45.02 60.96 14.41
CA GLU A 73 -45.01 62.27 13.79
C GLU A 73 -45.06 63.33 14.89
N ILE A 74 -43.95 64.04 15.10
CA ILE A 74 -43.94 65.21 15.97
C ILE A 74 -44.51 66.37 15.14
N PRO A 75 -45.64 66.98 15.53
CA PRO A 75 -46.24 68.06 14.77
C PRO A 75 -45.29 69.26 14.76
N THR A 76 -44.73 69.59 13.59
CA THR A 76 -43.74 70.68 13.43
C THR A 76 -44.39 72.03 13.11
N GLY A 77 -45.70 72.06 12.86
CA GLY A 77 -46.51 73.26 12.60
C GLY A 77 -47.41 73.66 13.78
N ILE A 78 -47.70 74.96 13.91
CA ILE A 78 -48.55 75.51 14.99
C ILE A 78 -49.99 74.95 14.92
N ALA A 79 -50.51 74.69 13.71
CA ALA A 79 -51.84 74.12 13.52
C ALA A 79 -51.91 72.64 13.98
N ASP A 80 -50.89 71.84 13.65
CA ASP A 80 -50.85 70.42 14.00
C ASP A 80 -50.55 70.21 15.49
N ALA A 81 -49.76 71.11 16.11
CA ALA A 81 -49.51 71.09 17.55
C ALA A 81 -50.79 71.35 18.36
N VAL A 82 -51.68 72.23 17.89
CA VAL A 82 -52.99 72.45 18.52
C VAL A 82 -53.88 71.20 18.42
N GLY A 83 -53.84 70.49 17.28
CA GLY A 83 -54.51 69.20 17.11
C GLY A 83 -54.00 68.11 18.06
N GLY A 84 -52.66 67.96 18.18
CA GLY A 84 -52.04 67.00 19.09
C GLY A 84 -52.32 67.27 20.58
N VAL A 85 -52.42 68.55 20.97
CA VAL A 85 -52.83 68.93 22.34
C VAL A 85 -54.29 68.58 22.62
N ILE A 86 -55.18 68.75 21.63
CA ILE A 86 -56.60 68.35 21.76
C ILE A 86 -56.71 66.83 21.92
N ASP A 87 -55.99 66.03 21.12
CA ASP A 87 -56.01 64.57 21.24
C ASP A 87 -55.49 64.07 22.60
N TRP A 88 -54.40 64.66 23.11
CA TRP A 88 -53.87 64.35 24.46
C TRP A 88 -54.87 64.65 25.58
N ILE A 89 -55.63 65.74 25.48
CA ILE A 89 -56.67 66.12 26.45
C ILE A 89 -57.90 65.21 26.35
N THR A 90 -58.19 64.69 25.16
CA THR A 90 -59.38 63.84 24.89
C THR A 90 -59.09 62.35 25.11
N GLY A 91 -57.84 61.98 25.37
CA GLY A 91 -57.41 60.60 25.63
C GLY A 91 -57.16 59.77 24.37
N ASN A 92 -57.01 60.42 23.20
CA ASN A 92 -56.65 59.74 21.97
C ASN A 92 -55.13 59.50 21.94
N GLU A 93 -54.71 58.27 21.65
CA GLU A 93 -53.29 57.92 21.50
C GLU A 93 -52.70 58.66 20.28
N PRO A 94 -51.43 59.13 20.34
CA PRO A 94 -50.81 59.82 19.21
C PRO A 94 -50.84 58.92 17.96
N PHE A 95 -51.07 59.52 16.79
CA PHE A 95 -51.06 58.81 15.52
C PHE A 95 -49.67 58.19 15.29
N GLN A 96 -49.57 56.89 15.50
CA GLN A 96 -48.37 56.10 15.36
C GLN A 96 -48.51 55.28 14.08
N ASP A 97 -47.74 55.64 13.05
CA ASP A 97 -47.71 54.87 11.81
C ASP A 97 -46.64 53.78 11.93
N CYS A 98 -47.08 52.54 11.97
CA CYS A 98 -46.21 51.38 12.07
C CYS A 98 -46.22 50.62 10.74
N ASN A 99 -45.04 50.45 10.15
CA ASN A 99 -44.87 49.67 8.93
C ASN A 99 -44.03 48.42 9.23
N GLU A 100 -44.50 47.25 8.75
CA GLU A 100 -43.72 46.01 8.82
C GLU A 100 -42.56 46.08 7.82
N VAL A 101 -41.34 46.16 8.35
CA VAL A 101 -40.13 46.17 7.53
C VAL A 101 -39.45 44.81 7.61
N THR A 102 -39.22 44.20 6.44
CA THR A 102 -38.43 42.96 6.35
C THR A 102 -36.95 43.31 6.33
N ARG A 103 -36.21 42.86 7.35
CA ARG A 103 -34.74 42.99 7.43
C ARG A 103 -34.09 41.61 7.35
N TYR A 104 -32.80 41.57 7.02
CA TYR A 104 -32.02 40.33 6.97
C TYR A 104 -31.00 40.30 8.09
N GLN A 105 -30.93 39.17 8.80
CA GLN A 105 -29.88 38.89 9.76
C GLN A 105 -28.99 37.75 9.27
N THR A 106 -27.68 37.88 9.50
CA THR A 106 -26.72 36.83 9.20
C THR A 106 -26.65 35.85 10.37
N VAL A 107 -27.11 34.62 10.14
CA VAL A 107 -27.08 33.54 11.13
C VAL A 107 -25.94 32.59 10.78
N THR A 108 -25.10 32.25 11.76
CA THR A 108 -24.08 31.21 11.60
C THR A 108 -24.69 29.85 11.91
N LYS A 109 -24.69 28.96 10.93
CA LYS A 109 -25.13 27.57 11.05
C LYS A 109 -23.97 26.62 10.82
N TYR A 110 -24.13 25.36 11.24
CA TYR A 110 -23.12 24.32 11.06
C TYR A 110 -23.68 23.22 10.17
N ARG A 111 -22.85 22.75 9.23
CA ARG A 111 -23.14 21.56 8.43
C ARG A 111 -22.10 20.48 8.69
N THR A 112 -22.56 19.24 8.78
CA THR A 112 -21.67 18.09 8.83
C THR A 112 -21.13 17.81 7.42
N ALA A 113 -19.82 17.94 7.24
CA ALA A 113 -19.12 17.57 6.01
C ALA A 113 -18.30 16.30 6.26
N THR A 114 -18.38 15.35 5.32
CA THR A 114 -17.50 14.16 5.31
C THR A 114 -16.24 14.50 4.53
N LYS A 115 -15.09 14.43 5.19
CA LYS A 115 -13.76 14.57 4.59
C LYS A 115 -13.01 13.25 4.65
N TYR A 116 -11.97 13.13 3.84
CA TYR A 116 -11.12 11.94 3.81
C TYR A 116 -9.72 12.30 4.27
N LYS A 117 -9.12 11.42 5.08
CA LYS A 117 -7.71 11.49 5.43
C LYS A 117 -7.02 10.22 4.94
N ASP A 118 -5.80 10.36 4.47
CA ASP A 118 -4.95 9.22 4.16
C ASP A 118 -4.41 8.65 5.47
N VAL A 119 -4.72 7.37 5.71
CA VAL A 119 -4.26 6.62 6.88
C VAL A 119 -3.27 5.57 6.40
N GLN A 120 -2.06 5.61 6.93
CA GLN A 120 -1.06 4.59 6.63
C GLN A 120 -1.44 3.28 7.33
N LYS A 121 -1.54 2.21 6.55
CA LYS A 121 -1.75 0.84 7.01
C LYS A 121 -0.62 -0.05 6.53
N SER A 122 -0.44 -1.16 7.21
CA SER A 122 0.55 -2.18 6.88
C SER A 122 -0.11 -3.54 6.73
N ARG A 123 0.39 -4.35 5.80
CA ARG A 123 0.04 -5.76 5.68
C ARG A 123 1.31 -6.61 5.61
N GLU A 124 1.25 -7.79 6.22
CA GLU A 124 2.28 -8.81 6.02
C GLU A 124 2.06 -9.50 4.67
N VAL A 125 3.14 -9.65 3.91
CA VAL A 125 3.12 -10.29 2.60
C VAL A 125 4.24 -11.32 2.54
N THR A 126 3.93 -12.51 2.02
CA THR A 126 4.94 -13.52 1.74
C THR A 126 5.57 -13.26 0.38
N LYS A 127 6.86 -12.91 0.37
CA LYS A 127 7.67 -12.78 -0.83
C LYS A 127 8.61 -13.96 -0.97
N TYR A 128 9.13 -14.19 -2.16
CA TYR A 128 10.07 -15.27 -2.43
C TYR A 128 11.42 -14.68 -2.81
N ARG A 129 12.49 -15.25 -2.27
CA ARG A 129 13.85 -14.95 -2.68
C ARG A 129 14.52 -16.21 -3.22
N ASP A 130 15.36 -16.01 -4.22
CA ASP A 130 16.21 -17.08 -4.75
C ASP A 130 17.38 -17.31 -3.78
N VAL A 131 17.48 -18.54 -3.27
CA VAL A 131 18.56 -18.97 -2.38
C VAL A 131 19.37 -20.05 -3.08
N ILE A 132 20.68 -19.85 -3.17
CA ILE A 132 21.60 -20.84 -3.73
C ILE A 132 21.88 -21.88 -2.64
N LYS A 133 21.56 -23.15 -2.94
CA LYS A 133 21.88 -24.29 -2.07
C LYS A 133 22.72 -25.30 -2.81
N THR A 134 23.46 -26.09 -2.04
CA THR A 134 24.29 -27.18 -2.56
C THR A 134 23.76 -28.53 -2.10
N ARG A 135 23.80 -29.53 -2.97
CA ARG A 135 23.55 -30.94 -2.63
C ARG A 135 24.65 -31.86 -3.18
N SER A 136 24.91 -32.96 -2.49
CA SER A 136 25.75 -34.03 -3.01
C SER A 136 24.94 -34.92 -3.95
N VAL A 137 25.44 -35.17 -5.15
CA VAL A 137 24.84 -36.08 -6.14
C VAL A 137 25.83 -37.15 -6.57
N THR A 138 25.30 -38.34 -6.85
CA THR A 138 26.09 -39.44 -7.42
C THR A 138 26.07 -39.34 -8.94
N LYS A 139 27.25 -39.17 -9.55
CA LYS A 139 27.45 -39.19 -11.01
C LYS A 139 28.33 -40.38 -11.38
N TYR A 140 28.34 -40.73 -12.67
CA TYR A 140 29.11 -41.87 -13.18
C TYR A 140 30.12 -41.40 -14.23
N ALA A 141 31.37 -41.84 -14.11
CA ALA A 141 32.41 -41.56 -15.11
C ALA A 141 33.43 -42.69 -15.13
N ALA A 142 34.02 -42.93 -16.31
CA ALA A 142 35.12 -43.87 -16.47
C ALA A 142 36.35 -43.39 -15.67
N LEU A 143 37.09 -44.33 -15.08
CA LEU A 143 38.27 -44.04 -14.25
C LEU A 143 39.31 -43.17 -14.96
N TYR A 144 39.53 -43.39 -16.26
CA TYR A 144 40.48 -42.55 -17.02
C TYR A 144 40.05 -41.07 -17.04
N ARG A 145 38.73 -40.77 -17.06
CA ARG A 145 38.22 -39.39 -17.03
C ARG A 145 38.38 -38.75 -15.66
N GLN A 146 38.25 -39.54 -14.59
CA GLN A 146 38.48 -39.09 -13.22
C GLN A 146 39.97 -38.75 -13.01
N TRP A 147 40.87 -39.65 -13.42
CA TRP A 147 42.32 -39.46 -13.26
C TRP A 147 42.89 -38.34 -14.15
N THR A 148 42.38 -38.19 -15.37
CA THR A 148 42.77 -37.08 -16.27
C THR A 148 42.15 -35.74 -15.93
N GLY A 149 41.35 -35.64 -14.84
CA GLY A 149 40.70 -34.39 -14.42
C GLY A 149 39.60 -33.90 -15.37
N LYS A 150 39.11 -34.76 -16.27
CA LYS A 150 38.03 -34.41 -17.23
C LYS A 150 36.63 -34.43 -16.61
N VAL A 151 36.50 -34.94 -15.38
CA VAL A 151 35.24 -34.88 -14.62
C VAL A 151 35.11 -33.55 -13.89
N LYS A 152 33.88 -33.05 -13.79
CA LYS A 152 33.57 -31.90 -12.97
C LYS A 152 33.12 -32.40 -11.60
N TRP A 153 33.74 -31.90 -10.54
CA TRP A 153 33.34 -32.20 -9.17
C TRP A 153 32.25 -31.25 -8.67
N TYR A 154 32.02 -30.17 -9.42
CA TYR A 154 31.07 -29.13 -9.11
C TYR A 154 30.26 -28.75 -10.35
N TYR A 155 28.96 -28.62 -10.16
CA TYR A 155 27.98 -28.30 -11.18
C TYR A 155 27.08 -27.17 -10.68
N LYS A 156 26.78 -26.21 -11.55
CA LYS A 156 25.76 -25.19 -11.32
C LYS A 156 24.57 -25.51 -12.21
N VAL A 157 23.41 -25.73 -11.60
CA VAL A 157 22.14 -26.09 -12.26
C VAL A 157 21.27 -24.86 -12.44
#